data_AF-A0A9D9WDI5-F1
#
_entry.id   AF-A0A9D9WDI5-F1
#
_cell.length_a   1.000
_cell.length_b   1.000
_cell.length_c   1.000
_cell.angle_alpha   90.00
_cell.angle_beta   90.00
_cell.angle_gamma   90.00
#
_symmetry.space_group_name_H-M   'P 1'
#
loop_
_entity.id
_entity.type
_entity.pdbx_description
1 polymer ?
#
loop_
_entity_poly.entity_id
_entity_poly.type
_entity_poly.pdbx_seq_one_letter_code
_entity_poly.pdbx_strand_id
1 'polypeptide(L)' 'MSSHLNFILLDAAQVEEFTVLSLLEKGGYVMYPILFLFTAALFLFIERYLYIRKTSRIDENFLHNINEL' A
#
# COMPACT_ATOMS: atom_id res chain seq x y z
N MET A 1 -5.75 -8.82 54.71
CA MET A 1 -6.94 -8.63 53.86
C MET A 1 -6.93 -7.33 53.05
N SER A 2 -5.94 -6.42 53.22
CA SER A 2 -5.80 -5.19 52.42
C SER A 2 -4.83 -5.31 51.23
N SER A 3 -3.93 -6.30 51.22
CA SER A 3 -2.96 -6.50 50.13
C SER A 3 -3.60 -6.98 48.81
N HIS A 4 -4.71 -7.72 48.88
CA HIS A 4 -5.46 -8.12 47.68
C HIS A 4 -6.19 -6.96 47.01
N LEU A 5 -6.50 -5.89 47.75
CA LEU A 5 -7.15 -4.70 47.19
C LEU A 5 -6.19 -3.92 46.28
N ASN A 6 -4.89 -3.86 46.63
CA ASN A 6 -3.88 -3.22 45.78
C ASN A 6 -3.59 -3.97 44.47
N PHE A 7 -3.74 -5.29 44.46
CA PHE A 7 -3.53 -6.09 43.24
C PHE A 7 -4.64 -5.83 42.20
N ILE A 8 -5.87 -5.56 42.64
CA ILE A 8 -7.01 -5.25 41.77
C ILE A 8 -6.89 -3.83 41.18
N LEU A 9 -6.24 -2.89 41.86
CA LEU A 9 -6.09 -1.52 41.36
C LEU A 9 -4.90 -1.32 40.41
N LEU A 10 -3.96 -2.27 40.34
CA LEU A 10 -2.78 -2.19 39.45
C LEU A 10 -3.07 -2.67 38.01
N ASP A 11 -4.20 -3.34 37.79
CA ASP A 11 -4.65 -3.81 36.47
C ASP A 11 -5.42 -2.73 35.68
N ALA A 12 -5.81 -1.63 36.33
CA ALA A 12 -6.56 -0.57 35.70
C ALA A 12 -5.63 0.40 34.96
N ALA A 13 -5.65 0.30 33.62
CA ALA A 13 -5.08 1.23 32.63
C ALA A 13 -3.58 1.08 32.32
N GLN A 14 -3.21 -0.06 31.71
CA GLN A 14 -2.12 -0.04 30.72
C GLN A 14 -2.64 0.71 29.48
N VAL A 15 -2.12 1.92 29.24
CA VAL A 15 -2.40 2.66 28.00
C VAL A 15 -1.60 1.98 26.88
N GLU A 16 -2.25 1.09 26.13
CA GLU A 16 -1.67 0.55 24.90
C GLU A 16 -1.55 1.68 23.88
N GLU A 17 -0.32 2.12 23.62
CA GLU A 17 -0.04 3.01 22.50
C GLU A 17 -0.26 2.23 21.19
N PHE A 18 -1.39 2.47 20.52
CA PHE A 18 -1.65 1.89 19.21
C PHE A 18 -0.72 2.51 18.18
N THR A 19 0.31 1.77 17.80
CA THR A 19 1.14 2.11 16.65
C THR A 19 0.40 1.76 15.36
N VAL A 20 0.65 2.49 14.28
CA VAL A 20 0.04 2.22 12.96
C VAL A 20 0.28 0.76 12.54
N LEU A 21 1.45 0.22 12.83
CA LEU A 21 1.79 -1.18 12.57
C LEU A 21 0.91 -2.16 13.35
N SER A 22 0.68 -1.90 14.65
CA SER A 22 -0.22 -2.74 15.47
C SER A 22 -1.67 -2.77 14.95
N LEU A 23 -2.12 -1.69 14.29
CA LEU A 23 -3.45 -1.63 13.69
C LEU A 23 -3.53 -2.43 12.40
N LEU A 24 -2.47 -2.45 11.59
CA LEU A 24 -2.37 -3.30 10.42
C LEU A 24 -2.42 -4.79 10.83
N GLU A 25 -1.66 -5.18 11.84
CA GLU A 25 -1.67 -6.56 12.36
C GLU A 25 -3.06 -6.99 12.86
N LYS A 26 -3.83 -6.06 13.46
CA LYS A 26 -5.23 -6.29 13.87
C LYS A 26 -6.22 -6.41 12.70
N GLY A 27 -5.82 -6.08 11.46
CA GLY A 27 -6.65 -6.19 10.25
C GLY A 27 -7.04 -7.63 9.87
N GLY A 28 -6.42 -8.63 10.51
CA GLY A 28 -6.81 -10.04 10.40
C GLY A 28 -6.57 -10.63 9.01
N TYR A 29 -7.28 -11.72 8.71
CA TYR A 29 -7.09 -12.50 7.48
C TYR A 29 -7.36 -11.70 6.19
N VAL A 30 -8.23 -10.68 6.26
CA VAL A 30 -8.58 -9.83 5.11
C VAL A 30 -7.40 -8.98 4.62
N MET A 31 -6.36 -8.78 5.44
CA MET A 31 -5.17 -8.02 5.03
C MET A 31 -4.36 -8.72 3.93
N TYR A 32 -4.29 -10.06 3.92
CA TYR A 32 -3.56 -10.81 2.90
C TYR A 32 -4.03 -10.54 1.46
N PRO A 33 -5.34 -10.68 1.14
CA PRO A 33 -5.81 -10.37 -0.21
C PRO A 33 -5.67 -8.89 -0.55
N ILE A 34 -5.81 -7.97 0.42
CA ILE A 34 -5.59 -6.55 0.18
C ILE A 34 -4.14 -6.26 -0.22
N LEU A 35 -3.16 -6.83 0.48
CA LEU A 35 -1.74 -6.66 0.16
C LEU A 35 -1.41 -7.25 -1.22
N PHE A 36 -2.00 -8.40 -1.55
CA PHE A 36 -1.87 -9.00 -2.87
C PHE A 36 -2.43 -8.09 -3.97
N LEU A 37 -3.67 -7.60 -3.80
CA LEU A 37 -4.32 -6.69 -4.74
C LEU A 37 -3.57 -5.36 -4.87
N PHE A 38 -3.03 -4.83 -3.78
CA PHE A 38 -2.21 -3.61 -3.78
C PHE A 38 -0.93 -3.80 -4.59
N THR A 39 -0.24 -4.92 -4.39
CA THR A 39 0.98 -5.25 -5.15
C THR A 39 0.65 -5.46 -6.63
N ALA A 40 -0.44 -6.17 -6.93
CA ALA A 40 -0.91 -6.36 -8.31
C ALA A 40 -1.28 -5.02 -8.98
N ALA A 41 -1.94 -4.12 -8.25
CA ALA A 41 -2.27 -2.79 -8.74
C ALA A 41 -1.01 -1.98 -9.08
N LEU A 42 0.01 -1.97 -8.21
CA LEU A 42 1.28 -1.31 -8.49
C LEU A 42 1.94 -1.86 -9.76
N PHE A 43 1.96 -3.18 -9.93
CA PHE A 43 2.48 -3.82 -11.14
C PHE A 43 1.77 -3.33 -12.41
N LEU A 44 0.43 -3.36 -12.41
CA LEU A 44 -0.37 -2.91 -13.55
C LEU A 44 -0.17 -1.43 -13.86
N PHE A 45 -0.05 -0.58 -12.84
CA PHE A 45 0.22 0.85 -13.04
C PHE A 45 1.56 1.09 -13.72
N ILE A 46 2.61 0.40 -13.29
CA ILE A 46 3.95 0.54 -13.86
C ILE A 46 3.98 0.03 -15.31
N GLU A 47 3.41 -1.14 -15.56
CA GLU A 47 3.31 -1.70 -16.91
C GLU A 47 2.58 -0.74 -17.85
N ARG A 48 1.40 -0.25 -17.43
CA ARG A 48 0.60 0.67 -18.23
C ARG A 48 1.35 1.97 -18.52
N TYR A 49 2.05 2.51 -17.53
CA TYR A 49 2.85 3.72 -17.70
C TYR A 49 3.97 3.53 -18.74
N LEU A 50 4.71 2.44 -18.65
CA LEU A 50 5.79 2.13 -19.60
C LEU A 50 5.26 1.87 -21.01
N TYR A 51 4.13 1.17 -21.13
CA TYR A 51 3.47 0.91 -22.41
C TYR A 51 3.10 2.22 -23.13
N ILE A 52 2.43 3.13 -22.42
CA ILE A 52 2.06 4.44 -22.98
C ILE A 52 3.32 5.21 -23.40
N ARG A 53 4.37 5.23 -22.56
CA ARG A 53 5.63 5.90 -22.88
C ARG A 53 6.32 5.33 -24.12
N LYS A 54 6.25 4.01 -24.31
CA LYS A 54 6.84 3.33 -25.46
C LYS A 54 6.10 3.66 -26.75
N THR A 55 4.76 3.62 -26.72
CA THR A 55 3.92 3.89 -27.90
C THR A 55 3.77 5.38 -28.20
N SER A 56 3.97 6.26 -27.20
CA SER A 56 3.92 7.72 -27.39
C SER A 56 5.13 8.29 -28.12
N ARG A 57 6.19 7.51 -28.37
CA ARG A 57 7.26 7.94 -29.27
C ARG A 57 6.73 7.84 -30.70
N ILE A 58 6.19 8.98 -31.17
CA ILE A 58 5.86 9.22 -32.58
C ILE A 58 7.13 8.90 -33.38
N ASP A 59 7.00 7.99 -34.34
CA ASP A 59 8.09 7.57 -35.21
C ASP A 59 8.66 8.81 -35.90
N GLU A 60 9.92 9.15 -35.60
CA GLU A 60 10.58 10.32 -36.18
C GLU A 60 10.61 10.24 -37.72
N ASN A 61 10.52 9.04 -38.28
CA ASN A 61 10.40 8.83 -39.72
C ASN A 61 9.03 9.25 -40.27
N PHE A 62 7.94 9.16 -39.50
CA PHE A 62 6.62 9.66 -39.92
C PHE A 62 6.61 11.19 -40.06
N LEU A 63 7.36 11.90 -39.21
CA LEU A 63 7.54 13.35 -39.34
C LEU A 63 8.42 13.73 -40.54
N HIS A 64 9.39 12.88 -40.89
CA HIS A 64 10.21 13.12 -42.08
C HIS A 64 9.39 12.93 -43.37
N ASN A 65 8.54 11.90 -43.42
CA ASN A 65 7.82 11.50 -44.63
C ASN A 65 6.68 12.44 -45.04
N ILE A 66 6.18 13.31 -44.14
CA ILE A 66 5.17 14.33 -44.45
C ILE A 66 5.78 15.66 -44.94
N ASN A 67 7.08 15.90 -44.69
CA ASN A 67 7.77 17.09 -45.17
C ASN A 67 8.38 16.91 -46.58
N GLU A 68 8.26 15.70 -47.16
CA GLU A 68 8.78 15.36 -48.49
C GLU A 68 7.67 15.36 -49.58
N LEU A 69 6.42 15.67 -49.21
CA LEU A 69 5.28 15.91 -50.12
C LEU A 69 5.06 17.40 -50.32
#